data_AF-A0A6J1W4D8-F1
#
_entry.id   AF-A0A6J1W4D8-F1
#
_cell.length_a   1.000
_cell.length_b   1.000
_cell.length_c   1.000
_cell.angle_alpha   90.00
_cell.angle_beta   90.00
_cell.angle_gamma   90.00
#
_symmetry.space_group_name_H-M   'P 1'
#
loop_
_entity.id
_entity.type
_entity.pdbx_description
1 polymer ?
#
loop_
_entity_poly.entity_id
_entity_poly.type
_entity_poly.pdbx_seq_one_letter_code
_entity_poly.pdbx_strand_id
1 'polypeptide(L)'
;SSSWQVSSFSETKAHQILQQKPAQYLRFNQHQLSRIYPSSYRVDSSNYNPQPFWNAGCQLVALNYQSEGRMLQLNRAKFGANGNCGYILKPKCMCQGIFNPNSEDPLAGQMKKQLVLRIISGQQLPKPRDSMLGDRGE
;
A
#
# COMPACT_ATOMS: atom_id res chain seq x y z
N SER A 1 4.81 -19.40 19.45
CA SER A 1 3.71 -19.13 18.50
C SER A 1 4.06 -19.82 17.20
N SER A 2 3.08 -20.50 16.61
CA SER A 2 3.19 -21.30 15.41
C SER A 2 3.31 -20.43 14.15
N SER A 3 4.38 -20.58 13.38
CA SER A 3 4.66 -19.74 12.19
C SER A 3 3.66 -19.90 11.03
N TRP A 4 2.84 -20.95 11.06
CA TRP A 4 1.84 -21.26 10.04
C TRP A 4 0.48 -20.60 10.29
N GLN A 5 0.27 -19.97 11.45
CA GLN A 5 -1.00 -19.29 11.74
C GLN A 5 -1.12 -18.00 10.93
N VAL A 6 -2.31 -17.79 10.36
CA VAL A 6 -2.67 -16.58 9.63
C VAL A 6 -3.77 -15.86 10.40
N SER A 7 -3.54 -14.58 10.73
CA SER A 7 -4.53 -13.76 11.42
C SER A 7 -5.21 -12.80 10.46
N SER A 8 -6.55 -12.75 10.47
CA SER A 8 -7.34 -11.82 9.67
C SER A 8 -7.89 -10.68 10.51
N PHE A 9 -7.81 -9.45 10.00
CA PHE A 9 -8.24 -8.23 10.68
C PHE A 9 -9.06 -7.35 9.72
N SER A 10 -10.13 -6.74 10.23
CA SER A 10 -10.76 -5.62 9.51
C SER A 10 -9.80 -4.44 9.45
N GLU A 11 -9.92 -3.59 8.42
CA GLU A 11 -9.10 -2.37 8.30
C GLU A 11 -9.13 -1.52 9.57
N THR A 12 -10.27 -1.44 10.26
CA THR A 12 -10.44 -0.66 11.49
C THR A 12 -9.61 -1.26 12.62
N LYS A 13 -9.66 -2.59 12.80
CA LYS A 13 -8.88 -3.26 13.84
C LYS A 13 -7.38 -3.21 13.55
N ALA A 14 -6.99 -3.44 12.30
CA ALA A 14 -5.60 -3.34 11.88
C ALA A 14 -5.06 -1.92 12.09
N HIS A 15 -5.87 -0.89 11.80
CA HIS A 15 -5.49 0.50 12.03
C HIS A 15 -5.30 0.82 13.52
N GLN A 16 -6.19 0.35 14.39
CA GLN A 16 -6.04 0.49 15.85
C GLN A 16 -4.73 -0.17 16.35
N ILE A 17 -4.42 -1.37 15.86
CA ILE A 17 -3.17 -2.07 16.22
C ILE A 17 -1.96 -1.25 15.75
N LEU A 18 -2.01 -0.72 14.53
CA LEU A 18 -0.93 0.11 13.97
C LEU A 18 -0.68 1.38 14.79
N GLN A 19 -1.74 2.03 15.28
CA GLN A 19 -1.62 3.23 16.13
C GLN A 19 -1.05 2.92 17.51
N GLN A 20 -1.47 1.81 18.12
CA GLN A 20 -1.11 1.50 19.51
C GLN A 20 0.22 0.75 19.63
N LYS A 21 0.53 -0.13 18.66
CA LYS A 21 1.61 -1.12 18.75
C LYS A 21 2.32 -1.34 17.39
N PRO A 22 2.83 -0.29 16.72
CA PRO A 22 3.38 -0.40 15.35
C PRO A 22 4.58 -1.35 15.26
N ALA A 23 5.55 -1.23 16.19
CA ALA A 23 6.76 -2.06 16.19
C ALA A 23 6.44 -3.54 16.46
N GLN A 24 5.52 -3.82 17.39
CA GLN A 24 5.09 -5.20 17.68
C GLN A 24 4.33 -5.79 16.49
N TYR A 25 3.52 -4.99 15.79
CA TYR A 25 2.78 -5.47 14.63
C TYR A 25 3.70 -5.82 13.47
N LEU A 26 4.72 -5.00 13.22
CA LEU A 26 5.76 -5.34 12.25
C LEU A 26 6.50 -6.63 12.64
N ARG A 27 6.91 -6.76 13.90
CA ARG A 27 7.58 -7.98 14.39
C ARG A 27 6.69 -9.22 14.27
N PHE A 28 5.39 -9.08 14.51
CA PHE A 28 4.43 -10.14 14.23
C PHE A 28 4.47 -10.56 12.75
N ASN A 29 4.46 -9.58 11.83
CA ASN A 29 4.52 -9.80 10.39
C ASN A 29 5.90 -10.26 9.85
N GLN A 30 6.94 -10.34 10.68
CA GLN A 30 8.20 -11.01 10.35
C GLN A 30 8.10 -12.53 10.49
N HIS A 31 7.17 -13.03 11.30
CA HIS A 31 7.09 -14.45 11.65
C HIS A 31 5.75 -15.12 11.26
N GLN A 32 4.70 -14.34 11.05
CA GLN A 32 3.35 -14.81 10.71
C GLN A 32 2.73 -13.97 9.61
N LEU A 33 1.69 -14.50 8.97
CA LEU A 33 0.93 -13.78 7.96
C LEU A 33 -0.25 -13.04 8.60
N SER A 34 -0.48 -11.80 8.16
CA SER A 34 -1.72 -11.06 8.40
C SER A 34 -2.48 -10.79 7.11
N ARG A 35 -3.80 -10.94 7.21
CA ARG A 35 -4.75 -10.52 6.19
C ARG A 35 -5.58 -9.34 6.67
N ILE A 36 -5.62 -8.28 5.87
CA ILE A 36 -6.43 -7.09 6.13
C ILE A 36 -7.51 -7.06 5.09
N TYR A 37 -8.75 -6.78 5.49
CA TYR A 37 -9.88 -6.70 4.57
C TYR A 37 -10.72 -5.44 4.84
N PRO A 38 -11.44 -4.94 3.81
CA PRO A 38 -12.28 -3.77 3.95
C PRO A 38 -13.32 -3.92 5.06
N SER A 39 -13.62 -2.83 5.77
CA SER A 39 -14.67 -2.84 6.79
C SER A 39 -16.04 -3.12 6.17
N SER A 40 -16.92 -3.81 6.90
CA SER A 40 -18.32 -4.03 6.48
C SER A 40 -19.11 -2.74 6.33
N TYR A 41 -18.66 -1.62 6.93
CA TYR A 41 -19.25 -0.30 6.72
C TYR A 41 -19.03 0.26 5.30
N ARG A 42 -18.12 -0.31 4.50
CA ARG A 42 -17.88 0.07 3.10
C ARG A 42 -18.88 -0.63 2.17
N VAL A 43 -20.16 -0.33 2.35
CA VAL A 43 -21.26 -0.92 1.57
C VAL A 43 -21.17 -0.58 0.08
N ASP A 44 -20.49 0.50 -0.27
CA ASP A 44 -20.21 0.96 -1.64
C ASP A 44 -19.02 0.23 -2.29
N SER A 45 -18.45 -0.77 -1.61
CA SER A 45 -17.21 -1.45 -2.04
C SER A 45 -16.00 -0.53 -2.19
N SER A 46 -15.98 0.65 -1.55
CA SER A 46 -14.81 1.53 -1.55
C SER A 46 -13.57 0.81 -0.98
N ASN A 47 -12.38 1.31 -1.33
CA ASN A 47 -11.11 0.77 -0.88
C ASN A 47 -10.44 1.71 0.14
N TYR A 48 -9.92 1.13 1.23
CA TYR A 48 -9.05 1.84 2.16
C TYR A 48 -7.64 2.04 1.56
N ASN A 49 -6.85 2.93 2.16
CA ASN A 49 -5.45 3.11 1.76
C ASN A 49 -4.59 1.91 2.22
N PRO A 50 -4.00 1.11 1.30
CA PRO A 50 -3.24 -0.07 1.68
C PRO A 50 -1.83 0.25 2.22
N GLN A 51 -1.30 1.44 1.94
CA GLN A 51 0.09 1.80 2.23
C GLN A 51 0.49 1.65 3.71
N PRO A 52 -0.31 2.11 4.71
CA PRO A 52 0.06 1.97 6.11
C PRO A 52 0.21 0.50 6.55
N PHE A 53 -0.61 -0.40 5.99
CA PHE A 53 -0.55 -1.84 6.30
C PHE A 53 0.66 -2.50 5.64
N TRP A 54 1.01 -2.11 4.42
CA TRP A 54 2.28 -2.53 3.83
C TRP A 54 3.48 -2.02 4.64
N ASN A 55 3.45 -0.78 5.14
CA ASN A 55 4.51 -0.24 6.00
C ASN A 55 4.61 -0.99 7.34
N ALA A 56 3.52 -1.58 7.82
CA ALA A 56 3.49 -2.48 8.97
C ALA A 56 3.90 -3.93 8.63
N GLY A 57 4.29 -4.21 7.38
CA GLY A 57 4.75 -5.52 6.93
C GLY A 57 3.66 -6.53 6.63
N CYS A 58 2.38 -6.14 6.65
CA CYS A 58 1.25 -7.00 6.35
C CYS A 58 1.29 -7.49 4.89
N GLN A 59 1.01 -8.78 4.70
CA GLN A 59 1.24 -9.47 3.42
C GLN A 59 -0.03 -9.50 2.56
N LEU A 60 -1.18 -9.79 3.16
CA LEU A 60 -2.45 -10.02 2.45
C LEU A 60 -3.38 -8.81 2.66
N VAL A 61 -3.06 -7.67 2.05
CA VAL A 61 -3.85 -6.43 2.15
C VAL A 61 -4.92 -6.44 1.05
N ALA A 62 -6.08 -7.03 1.36
CA ALA A 62 -7.14 -7.28 0.39
C ALA A 62 -7.92 -6.00 0.05
N LEU A 63 -8.17 -5.81 -1.24
CA LEU A 63 -8.93 -4.69 -1.81
C LEU A 63 -10.06 -5.23 -2.69
N ASN A 64 -11.11 -4.43 -2.87
CA ASN A 64 -12.21 -4.66 -3.79
C ASN A 64 -11.77 -4.33 -5.23
N TYR A 65 -11.56 -5.36 -6.06
CA TYR A 65 -11.08 -5.19 -7.43
C TYR A 65 -12.15 -4.68 -8.40
N GLN A 66 -13.43 -4.83 -8.04
CA GLN A 66 -14.56 -4.27 -8.79
C GLN A 66 -14.64 -2.73 -8.69
N SER A 67 -13.94 -2.13 -7.72
CA SER A 67 -13.97 -0.69 -7.46
C SER A 67 -12.70 -0.01 -7.94
N GLU A 68 -12.76 0.57 -9.14
CA GLU A 68 -11.69 1.39 -9.68
C GLU A 68 -11.40 2.61 -8.81
N GLY A 69 -10.15 3.08 -8.85
CA GLY A 69 -9.74 4.29 -8.14
C GLY A 69 -8.31 4.24 -7.62
N ARG A 70 -7.92 5.30 -6.89
CA ARG A 70 -6.54 5.54 -6.47
C ARG A 70 -5.91 4.37 -5.70
N MET A 71 -6.68 3.71 -4.83
CA MET A 71 -6.14 2.62 -4.00
C MET A 71 -5.88 1.35 -4.82
N LEU A 72 -6.76 1.05 -5.78
CA LEU A 72 -6.55 -0.08 -6.70
C LEU A 72 -5.42 0.23 -7.70
N GLN A 73 -5.31 1.48 -8.18
CA GLN A 73 -4.19 1.95 -9.00
C GLN A 73 -2.86 1.80 -8.26
N LEU A 74 -2.80 2.16 -6.97
CA LEU A 74 -1.62 1.98 -6.13
C LEU A 74 -1.24 0.50 -5.97
N ASN A 75 -2.23 -0.37 -5.78
CA ASN A 75 -2.03 -1.82 -5.73
C ASN A 75 -1.48 -2.38 -7.05
N ARG A 76 -2.07 -1.99 -8.19
CA ARG A 76 -1.58 -2.35 -9.52
C ARG A 76 -0.16 -1.85 -9.77
N ALA A 77 0.17 -0.61 -9.38
CA ALA A 77 1.52 -0.07 -9.51
C ALA A 77 2.54 -0.85 -8.66
N LYS A 78 2.21 -1.18 -7.40
CA LYS A 78 3.07 -1.96 -6.51
C LYS A 78 3.36 -3.36 -7.08
N PHE A 79 2.32 -4.09 -7.48
CA PHE A 79 2.45 -5.45 -7.99
C PHE A 79 2.79 -5.51 -9.49
N GLY A 80 2.87 -4.36 -10.15
CA GLY A 80 3.44 -4.19 -11.48
C GLY A 80 4.94 -4.50 -11.52
N ALA A 81 5.62 -4.33 -10.37
CA ALA A 81 7.01 -4.73 -10.20
C ALA A 81 7.15 -6.26 -10.10
N ASN A 82 8.39 -6.76 -10.26
CA ASN A 82 8.71 -8.18 -10.22
C ASN A 82 7.91 -9.03 -11.23
N GLY A 83 7.74 -8.50 -12.45
CA GLY A 83 7.12 -9.24 -13.56
C GLY A 83 5.65 -9.58 -13.38
N ASN A 84 4.88 -8.72 -12.68
CA ASN A 84 3.44 -8.91 -12.45
C ASN A 84 3.06 -10.22 -11.71
N CYS A 85 3.98 -10.85 -10.99
CA CYS A 85 3.73 -12.17 -10.41
C CYS A 85 2.87 -12.15 -9.14
N GLY A 86 2.47 -10.97 -8.65
CA GLY A 86 1.68 -10.82 -7.42
C GLY A 86 2.50 -10.87 -6.13
N TYR A 87 3.84 -10.98 -6.20
CA TYR A 87 4.73 -11.00 -5.05
C TYR A 87 5.83 -9.95 -5.15
N ILE A 88 6.00 -9.16 -4.09
CA ILE A 88 7.09 -8.19 -3.94
C ILE A 88 7.80 -8.48 -2.62
N LEU A 89 9.12 -8.69 -2.69
CA LEU A 89 9.93 -8.89 -1.48
C LEU A 89 9.91 -7.62 -0.62
N LYS A 90 9.65 -7.78 0.68
CA LYS A 90 9.74 -6.67 1.64
C LYS A 90 11.18 -6.13 1.73
N PRO A 91 11.38 -4.82 1.95
CA PRO A 91 12.69 -4.27 2.29
C PRO A 91 13.36 -5.02 3.43
N LYS A 92 14.68 -5.21 3.39
CA LYS A 92 15.44 -5.99 4.39
C LYS A 92 15.19 -5.54 5.84
N CYS A 93 15.08 -4.23 6.07
CA CYS A 93 14.78 -3.65 7.39
C CYS A 93 13.42 -4.07 7.96
N MET A 94 12.48 -4.50 7.12
CA MET A 94 11.17 -5.00 7.55
C MET A 94 11.14 -6.51 7.76
N CYS A 95 12.16 -7.24 7.27
CA CYS A 95 12.25 -8.69 7.39
C CYS A 95 12.94 -9.12 8.68
N GLN A 96 13.84 -8.29 9.22
CA GLN A 96 14.64 -8.62 10.40
C GLN A 96 14.87 -7.37 11.26
N GLY A 97 14.91 -7.57 12.58
CA GLY A 97 15.26 -6.50 13.53
C GLY A 97 14.10 -5.56 13.89
N ILE A 98 14.47 -4.46 14.55
CA ILE A 98 13.54 -3.42 15.00
C ILE A 98 13.46 -2.35 13.91
N PHE A 99 12.28 -2.19 13.34
CA PHE A 99 11.98 -1.09 12.40
C PHE A 99 10.71 -0.40 12.87
N ASN A 100 10.77 0.93 12.97
CA ASN A 100 9.61 1.76 13.28
C ASN A 100 9.18 2.48 12.00
N PRO A 101 8.04 2.13 11.40
CA PRO A 101 7.57 2.77 10.16
C PRO A 101 7.24 4.26 10.33
N ASN A 102 7.14 4.76 11.57
CA ASN A 102 6.82 6.15 11.89
C ASN A 102 8.05 6.99 12.29
N SER A 103 9.27 6.43 12.20
CA SER A 103 10.49 7.19 12.49
C SER A 103 10.83 8.13 11.32
N GLU A 104 11.13 9.39 11.63
CA GLU A 104 11.61 10.38 10.66
C GLU A 104 13.13 10.32 10.41
N ASP A 105 13.83 9.59 11.29
CA ASP A 105 15.25 9.35 11.15
C ASP A 105 15.50 8.35 10.02
N PRO A 106 16.55 8.58 9.21
CA PRO A 106 16.92 7.60 8.22
C PRO A 106 17.33 6.30 8.90
N LEU A 107 17.08 5.17 8.22
CA LEU A 107 17.54 3.89 8.69
C LEU A 107 19.07 3.91 8.85
N ALA A 108 19.57 3.30 9.92
CA ALA A 108 21.00 3.23 10.19
C ALA A 108 21.75 2.71 8.94
N GLY A 109 22.73 3.48 8.46
CA GLY A 109 23.50 3.15 7.26
C GLY A 109 22.82 3.44 5.92
N GLN A 110 21.63 4.08 5.90
CA GLN A 110 20.99 4.56 4.67
C GLN A 110 21.00 6.09 4.59
N MET A 111 21.41 6.62 3.43
CA MET A 111 21.33 8.05 3.13
C MET A 111 19.89 8.44 2.77
N LYS A 112 19.43 9.60 3.27
CA LYS A 112 18.20 10.22 2.77
C LYS A 112 18.38 10.53 1.28
N LYS A 113 17.36 10.21 0.47
CA LYS A 113 17.35 10.52 -0.97
C LYS A 113 16.35 11.64 -1.23
N GLN A 114 16.72 12.59 -2.08
CA GLN A 114 15.83 13.64 -2.55
C GLN A 114 15.39 13.33 -3.99
N LEU A 115 14.08 13.40 -4.24
CA LEU A 115 13.51 13.30 -5.58
C LEU A 115 13.00 14.69 -5.99
N VAL A 116 13.54 15.24 -7.07
CA VAL A 116 13.09 16.51 -7.66
C VAL A 116 12.41 16.19 -8.99
N LEU A 117 11.12 16.50 -9.10
CA LEU A 117 10.34 16.27 -10.31
C LEU A 117 9.96 17.62 -10.92
N ARG A 118 10.31 17.83 -12.19
CA ARG A 118 9.83 18.97 -12.99
C ARG A 118 8.96 18.43 -14.11
N ILE A 119 7.68 18.78 -14.09
CA ILE A 119 6.77 18.49 -15.21
C ILE A 119 7.04 19.52 -16.30
N ILE A 120 7.35 19.05 -17.52
CA ILE A 120 7.70 19.91 -18.65
C ILE A 120 6.50 20.10 -19.57
N SER A 121 5.89 19.01 -20.02
CA SER A 121 4.74 19.02 -20.93
C SER A 121 3.93 17.73 -20.80
N GLY A 122 2.74 17.69 -21.41
CA GLY A 122 1.97 16.48 -21.66
C GLY A 122 1.34 16.54 -23.06
N GLN A 123 1.24 15.41 -23.73
CA GLN A 123 0.71 15.29 -25.09
C GLN A 123 -0.35 14.19 -25.12
N GLN A 124 -1.34 14.32 -26.03
CA GLN A 124 -2.41 13.34 -26.21
C GLN A 124 -3.16 12.98 -24.90
N LEU A 125 -3.34 13.97 -24.03
CA LEU A 125 -4.11 13.76 -22.81
C LEU A 125 -5.57 13.48 -23.18
N PRO A 126 -6.23 12.51 -22.54
CA PRO A 126 -7.62 12.20 -22.82
C PRO A 126 -8.50 13.40 -22.50
N LYS A 127 -9.59 13.54 -23.24
CA LYS A 127 -10.57 14.59 -22.97
C LYS A 127 -11.16 14.43 -21.56
N PRO A 128 -11.29 15.52 -20.79
CA PRO A 128 -12.07 15.48 -19.56
C PRO A 128 -13.49 14.99 -19.84
N ARG A 129 -14.05 14.19 -18.92
CA ARG A 129 -15.36 13.53 -19.11
C ARG A 129 -16.51 14.51 -19.42
N ASP A 130 -16.40 15.75 -18.94
CA ASP A 130 -17.42 16.78 -19.09
C ASP A 130 -17.04 17.84 -20.15
N SER A 131 -16.07 17.54 -21.03
CA SER A 131 -15.64 18.49 -22.06
C SER A 131 -16.65 18.57 -23.20
N MET A 132 -17.30 19.73 -23.33
CA MET A 132 -18.24 20.07 -24.41
C MET A 132 -17.54 20.51 -25.71
N LEU A 133 -16.21 20.58 -25.73
CA LEU A 133 -15.44 20.99 -26.91
C LEU A 133 -15.19 19.75 -27.79
N GLY A 134 -15.76 19.76 -29.01
CA GLY A 134 -15.65 18.70 -30.01
C GLY A 134 -14.21 18.36 -30.40
N ASP A 135 -14.02 17.25 -31.11
CA ASP A 135 -12.70 16.83 -31.62
C ASP A 135 -12.16 17.90 -32.57
N ARG A 136 -11.33 18.80 -32.05
CA ARG A 136 -10.40 19.54 -32.89
C ARG A 136 -9.25 18.58 -33.16
N GLY A 137 -9.47 17.71 -34.15
CA GLY A 137 -8.37 17.11 -34.87
C GLY A 137 -7.66 18.23 -35.61
N GLU A 138 -6.51 18.64 -35.08
CA GLU A 138 -5.39 19.31 -35.74
C GLU A 138 -4.21 19.37 -34.77
#